data_AF-A0A2H9N9L9-F1
#
_entry.id   AF-A0A2H9N9L9-F1
#
_cell.length_a   1.000
_cell.length_b   1.000
_cell.length_c   1.000
_cell.angle_alpha   90.00
_cell.angle_beta   90.00
_cell.angle_gamma   90.00
#
_symmetry.space_group_name_H-M   'P 1'
#
loop_
_entity.id
_entity.type
_entity.pdbx_description
1 polymer ?
#
loop_
_entity_poly.entity_id
_entity_poly.type
_entity_poly.pdbx_seq_one_letter_code
_entity_poly.pdbx_strand_id
1 'polypeptide(L)' 'MLKPKIEKVVVNISVGKSGEPVEKASKVLKDLTGQNPCKRKAKQT' A
#
# COMPACT_ATOMS: atom_id res chain seq x y z
N MET A 1 -26.09 0.42 -22.12
CA MET A 1 -25.52 1.29 -21.07
C MET A 1 -24.23 0.69 -20.51
N LEU A 2 -23.10 0.80 -21.20
CA LEU A 2 -21.82 0.25 -20.72
C LEU A 2 -20.81 1.38 -20.49
N LYS A 3 -21.10 2.28 -19.54
CA LYS A 3 -20.13 3.30 -19.13
C LYS A 3 -19.25 2.69 -18.03
N PRO A 4 -17.95 2.43 -18.29
CA PRO A 4 -17.07 1.83 -17.29
C PRO A 4 -16.93 2.76 -16.08
N LYS A 5 -16.79 2.16 -14.90
CA LYS A 5 -16.53 2.83 -13.62
C LYS A 5 -15.31 2.20 -12.98
N ILE A 6 -14.64 2.96 -12.12
CA ILE A 6 -13.53 2.45 -11.31
C ILE A 6 -14.13 1.55 -10.22
N GLU A 7 -13.77 0.28 -10.24
CA GLU A 7 -14.17 -0.68 -9.20
C GLU A 7 -13.30 -0.51 -7.94
N LYS A 8 -11.98 -0.41 -8.12
CA LYS A 8 -11.02 -0.36 -7.01
C LYS A 8 -9.76 0.40 -7.40
N VAL A 9 -9.22 1.14 -6.43
CA VAL A 9 -7.89 1.72 -6.49
C VAL A 9 -7.03 1.08 -5.41
N VAL A 10 -5.84 0.62 -5.76
CA VAL A 10 -4.86 0.04 -4.83
C VAL A 10 -3.62 0.92 -4.82
N VAL A 11 -3.21 1.37 -3.63
CA VAL A 11 -2.00 2.16 -3.44
C VAL A 11 -0.95 1.30 -2.76
N ASN A 12 0.27 1.28 -3.30
CA ASN A 12 1.38 0.47 -2.80
C ASN A 12 2.66 1.30 -2.73
N ILE A 13 3.43 1.14 -1.65
CA ILE A 13 4.76 1.75 -1.47
C ILE A 13 5.78 0.62 -1.29
N SER A 14 6.65 0.44 -2.28
CA SER A 14 7.73 -0.55 -2.24
C SER A 14 9.00 0.07 -1.65
N VAL A 15 9.31 -0.27 -0.40
CA VAL A 15 10.40 0.36 0.37
C VAL A 15 11.76 -0.31 0.16
N GLY A 16 11.80 -1.57 -0.28
CA GLY A 16 13.04 -2.32 -0.60
C GLY A 16 13.99 -2.57 0.59
N LYS A 17 13.65 -2.09 1.78
CA LYS A 17 14.43 -2.22 3.01
C LYS A 17 13.55 -2.75 4.13
N SER A 18 14.17 -3.45 5.07
CA SER A 18 13.52 -3.89 6.30
C SER A 18 13.55 -2.80 7.38
N GLY A 19 12.66 -2.90 8.37
CA GLY A 19 12.67 -2.06 9.57
C GLY A 19 11.89 -0.74 9.43
N GLU A 20 12.44 0.32 10.02
CA GLU A 20 11.81 1.65 10.18
C GLU A 20 11.20 2.24 8.88
N PRO A 21 11.82 2.09 7.68
CA PRO A 21 11.23 2.61 6.45
C PRO A 21 9.84 2.01 6.14
N VAL A 22 9.64 0.72 6.44
CA VAL A 22 8.35 0.02 6.22
C VAL A 22 7.28 0.56 7.15
N GLU A 23 7.65 0.91 8.38
CA GLU A 23 6.72 1.45 9.35
C GLU A 23 6.31 2.89 9.00
N LYS A 24 7.27 3.72 8.57
CA LYS A 24 6.98 5.06 8.05
C LYS A 24 6.06 5.01 6.83
N ALA A 25 6.34 4.13 5.87
CA ALA A 25 5.49 3.94 4.70
C ALA A 25 4.06 3.49 5.09
N SER A 26 3.94 2.64 6.11
CA SER A 26 2.63 2.20 6.63
C SER A 26 1.86 3.36 7.27
N LYS A 27 2.54 4.25 8.02
CA LYS A 27 1.89 5.45 8.59
C LYS A 27 1.39 6.39 7.49
N VAL A 28 2.24 6.69 6.51
CA VAL A 28 1.88 7.55 5.37
C VAL A 28 0.69 6.98 4.60
N LEU A 29 0.66 5.68 4.32
CA LEU A 29 -0.49 5.05 3.64
C LEU A 29 -1.77 5.15 4.47
N LYS A 30 -1.68 5.00 5.79
CA LYS A 30 -2.83 5.15 6.68
C LYS A 30 -3.36 6.59 6.69
N ASP A 31 -2.46 7.57 6.77
CA ASP A 31 -2.84 8.99 6.79
C ASP A 31 -3.44 9.44 5.46
N LEU A 32 -2.94 8.92 4.32
CA LEU A 32 -3.44 9.23 2.98
C LEU A 32 -4.77 8.54 2.66
N THR A 33 -4.96 7.29 3.07
CA THR A 33 -6.12 6.48 2.65
C THR A 33 -7.21 6.36 3.72
N GLY A 34 -6.91 6.69 4.98
CA GLY A 34 -7.79 6.44 6.13
C GLY A 34 -8.00 4.96 6.45
N GLN A 35 -7.32 4.05 5.76
CA GLN A 35 -7.47 2.61 5.91
C GLN A 35 -6.22 1.99 6.52
N ASN A 36 -6.38 0.84 7.19
CA ASN A 36 -5.23 0.11 7.73
C ASN A 36 -4.48 -0.60 6.58
N PRO A 37 -3.21 -0.24 6.30
CA PRO A 37 -2.46 -0.83 5.20
C PRO A 37 -1.98 -2.24 5.54
N CYS A 38 -1.83 -3.06 4.49
CA CYS A 38 -1.30 -4.42 4.56
C CYS A 38 0.21 -4.43 4.30
N LYS A 39 0.99 -5.11 5.16
CA LYS A 39 2.42 -5.33 4.95
C LYS A 39 2.65 -6.60 4.12
N ARG A 40 3.47 -6.51 3.08
CA ARG A 40 3.82 -7.66 2.21
C ARG A 40 5.26 -8.10 2.46
N LYS A 41 5.47 -9.41 2.60
CA LYS A 41 6.81 -10.02 2.70
C LYS A 41 7.43 -10.21 1.30
N ALA A 42 8.76 -10.17 1.22
CA ALA A 42 9.48 -10.52 0.00
C ALA A 42 9.22 -12.00 -0.37
N LYS A 43 9.09 -12.29 -1.67
CA LYS A 43 8.81 -13.65 -2.17
C LYS A 43 10.07 -14.51 -2.24
N GLN A 44 11.20 -13.88 -2.56
CA GLN A 44 12.53 -14.49 -2.67
C GLN A 44 13.52 -13.57 -1.96
N THR A 45 14.62 -14.15 -1.49
CA THR A 45 15.76 -13.45 -0.89
C THR A 45 16.61 -12.78 -1.94
#